data_AF-F9D2J7-F1
#
_entry.id   AF-F9D2J7-F1
#
_cell.length_a   1.000
_cell.length_b   1.000
_cell.length_c   1.000
_cell.angle_alpha   90.00
_cell.angle_beta   90.00
_cell.angle_gamma   90.00
#
_symmetry.space_group_name_H-M   'P 1'
#
loop_
_entity.id
_entity.type
_entity.pdbx_description
1 polymer ?
#
loop_
_entity_poly.entity_id
_entity_poly.type
_entity_poly.pdbx_seq_one_letter_code
_entity_poly.pdbx_strand_id
1 'polypeptide(L)'
;MKNKCYWAAACLMALSLPLHADPGDTLSLDEKWLFKLAKTESTAPRDYAAPHCDDSQWGFQKMPGTWRVPVAWAESNYVGTYRGWLKMPPTLKNRRIFLHLGFTTATADIYVNGQKIGRSATDRAQTEFEVTPYIKLGQRNLFVFHMPHYDEGDTPLSPDDKTGILSRSFVYNMPADASPAPEQIPAPASPGTRVGDRRNLALSRGFDDTPQRMLSDIERLRQLGFGAITYNKLSSSPEFLALARRHNMPVVSTPPVTSERLVDENNAYTPAAYDLLLPAPDFDFTKALADKRRLAGEALPHPRPRKKKTDDWFTVRDKTYHIVFDRFTGLIHSYTLNDVAVFSARVTVMPNARFKLVSFKNTRPHKLRGTRVTAVYDVEGQGRVTWVYDIAPSGVLTLTAGGGSDILVSLSPRFEQPQVLAQGFTGTDTLTTLPDRRPRAYLVRGTEANGHGIEVMGPRPFTALKAPATTQVIVHHDAKDFELSFLPLTL
;
A
#
# COMPACT_ATOMS: atom_id res chain seq x y z
N MET A 1 48.62 -18.35 9.26
CA MET A 1 49.49 -17.84 8.18
C MET A 1 48.61 -17.68 6.95
N LYS A 2 48.22 -16.43 6.64
CA LYS A 2 48.83 -15.55 5.60
C LYS A 2 48.61 -16.12 4.18
N ASN A 3 48.18 -15.41 3.14
CA ASN A 3 47.73 -14.03 2.87
C ASN A 3 47.15 -14.09 1.44
N LYS A 4 45.91 -13.66 1.18
CA LYS A 4 45.53 -12.48 0.36
C LYS A 4 46.60 -11.85 -0.56
N CYS A 5 46.22 -11.64 -1.83
CA CYS A 5 46.22 -10.36 -2.60
C CYS A 5 45.74 -10.71 -4.04
N TYR A 6 44.57 -10.33 -4.57
CA TYR A 6 43.91 -9.02 -4.85
C TYR A 6 44.58 -8.12 -5.91
N TRP A 7 43.69 -7.46 -6.67
CA TRP A 7 43.80 -6.33 -7.61
C TRP A 7 43.87 -6.70 -9.11
N ALA A 8 43.13 -6.11 -10.05
CA ALA A 8 42.07 -5.09 -10.07
C ALA A 8 41.44 -5.13 -11.50
N ALA A 9 40.11 -5.08 -11.65
CA ALA A 9 39.32 -3.91 -12.03
C ALA A 9 39.36 -3.48 -13.52
N ALA A 10 38.23 -3.62 -14.20
CA ALA A 10 37.63 -2.68 -15.16
C ALA A 10 36.14 -3.09 -15.34
N CYS A 11 35.19 -2.56 -14.56
CA CYS A 11 34.46 -1.30 -14.74
C CYS A 11 33.81 -1.10 -16.13
N LEU A 12 32.47 -1.09 -16.10
CA LEU A 12 31.54 -0.21 -16.81
C LEU A 12 31.55 -0.21 -18.35
N MET A 13 30.45 -0.65 -18.95
CA MET A 13 29.28 0.17 -19.32
C MET A 13 28.11 -0.79 -19.64
N ALA A 14 26.99 -0.83 -18.92
CA ALA A 14 25.93 0.18 -18.89
C ALA A 14 25.44 0.57 -20.29
N LEU A 15 24.67 -0.31 -20.92
CA LEU A 15 23.69 0.07 -21.94
C LEU A 15 22.41 -0.71 -21.67
N SER A 16 21.41 0.04 -21.22
CA SER A 16 20.02 -0.37 -21.12
C SER A 16 19.51 -0.90 -22.45
N LEU A 17 18.95 -2.11 -22.49
CA LEU A 17 18.05 -2.55 -23.57
C LEU A 17 16.86 -3.33 -23.00
N PRO A 18 15.72 -3.29 -23.71
CA PRO A 18 14.36 -3.47 -23.21
C PRO A 18 14.03 -4.97 -23.12
N LEU A 19 12.76 -5.31 -22.89
CA LEU A 19 12.15 -6.59 -23.33
C LEU A 19 12.95 -7.17 -24.51
N HIS A 20 13.52 -8.36 -24.36
CA HIS A 20 14.54 -8.98 -25.24
C HIS A 20 14.09 -9.28 -26.68
N ALA A 21 13.05 -8.64 -27.18
CA ALA A 21 12.67 -8.73 -28.56
C ALA A 21 12.71 -7.32 -29.17
N ASP A 22 13.64 -7.12 -30.09
CA ASP A 22 13.54 -5.98 -31.00
C ASP A 22 12.19 -6.07 -31.74
N PRO A 23 11.58 -4.96 -32.19
CA PRO A 23 10.32 -4.98 -32.92
C PRO A 23 10.29 -5.95 -34.13
N GLY A 24 11.45 -6.37 -34.65
CA GLY A 24 11.59 -7.40 -35.70
C GLY A 24 11.64 -8.86 -35.23
N ASP A 25 11.82 -9.13 -33.93
CA ASP A 25 11.88 -10.47 -33.32
C ASP A 25 10.57 -10.90 -32.66
N THR A 26 9.54 -10.04 -32.71
CA THR A 26 8.20 -10.32 -32.20
C THR A 26 7.18 -10.53 -33.32
N LEU A 27 6.26 -11.46 -33.09
CA LEU A 27 5.02 -11.59 -33.84
C LEU A 27 3.90 -11.06 -32.96
N SER A 28 3.40 -9.88 -33.29
CA SER A 28 2.29 -9.25 -32.59
C SER A 28 1.04 -10.12 -32.65
N LEU A 29 0.33 -10.27 -31.53
CA LEU A 29 -1.02 -10.83 -31.50
C LEU A 29 -2.09 -9.72 -31.49
N ASP A 30 -1.70 -8.45 -31.56
CA ASP A 30 -2.58 -7.28 -31.41
C ASP A 30 -3.46 -6.99 -32.64
N GLU A 31 -4.22 -7.99 -33.08
CA GLU A 31 -5.06 -7.94 -34.29
C GLU A 31 -6.53 -8.27 -33.96
N LYS A 32 -7.35 -8.47 -34.99
CA LYS A 32 -8.72 -9.01 -34.83
C LYS A 32 -8.67 -10.53 -34.82
N TRP A 33 -9.21 -11.12 -33.77
CA TRP A 33 -9.27 -12.56 -33.56
C TRP A 33 -10.71 -13.04 -33.72
N LEU A 34 -10.89 -14.29 -34.15
CA LEU A 34 -12.19 -14.93 -34.07
C LEU A 34 -12.59 -15.01 -32.60
N PHE A 35 -13.85 -14.69 -32.34
CA PHE A 35 -14.33 -14.48 -30.99
C PHE A 35 -15.73 -15.06 -30.78
N LYS A 36 -15.89 -15.82 -29.69
CA LYS A 36 -17.18 -16.32 -29.22
C LYS A 36 -17.38 -15.92 -27.77
N LEU A 37 -18.48 -15.23 -27.50
CA LEU A 37 -18.99 -14.99 -26.16
C LEU A 37 -20.08 -16.03 -25.85
N ALA A 38 -20.02 -16.65 -24.67
CA ALA A 38 -21.03 -17.55 -24.15
C ALA A 38 -21.47 -17.08 -22.76
N LYS A 39 -22.73 -17.34 -22.39
CA LYS A 39 -23.34 -16.82 -21.16
C LYS A 39 -22.72 -17.42 -19.89
N THR A 40 -22.24 -18.65 -19.98
CA THR A 40 -21.58 -19.43 -18.92
C THR A 40 -20.62 -20.43 -19.53
N GLU A 41 -19.68 -20.96 -18.74
CA GLU A 41 -18.76 -22.04 -19.15
C GLU A 41 -19.51 -23.23 -19.78
N SER A 42 -20.63 -23.64 -19.18
CA SER A 42 -21.45 -24.75 -19.67
C SER A 42 -22.06 -24.53 -21.06
N THR A 43 -22.15 -23.29 -21.53
CA THR A 43 -22.70 -22.93 -22.85
C THR A 43 -21.61 -22.60 -23.88
N ALA A 44 -20.33 -22.68 -23.50
CA ALA A 44 -19.22 -22.48 -24.43
C ALA A 44 -19.06 -23.68 -25.39
N PRO A 45 -18.53 -23.48 -26.62
CA PRO A 45 -18.24 -24.58 -27.54
C PRO A 45 -17.23 -25.56 -26.94
N ARG A 46 -17.57 -26.85 -26.79
CA ARG A 46 -16.68 -27.80 -26.07
C ARG A 46 -15.37 -28.11 -26.79
N ASP A 47 -15.32 -27.91 -28.09
CA ASP A 47 -14.20 -28.18 -28.98
C ASP A 47 -13.41 -26.91 -29.34
N TYR A 48 -13.60 -25.80 -28.60
CA TYR A 48 -12.98 -24.50 -28.92
C TYR A 48 -11.45 -24.50 -29.02
N ALA A 49 -10.75 -25.53 -28.53
CA ALA A 49 -9.29 -25.66 -28.66
C ALA A 49 -8.90 -26.43 -29.93
N ALA A 50 -9.81 -27.22 -30.50
CA ALA A 50 -9.52 -28.13 -31.59
C ALA A 50 -9.29 -27.38 -32.92
N PRO A 51 -8.27 -27.79 -33.71
CA PRO A 51 -8.04 -27.27 -35.07
C PRO A 51 -9.23 -27.38 -36.02
N HIS A 52 -10.16 -28.30 -35.77
CA HIS A 52 -11.31 -28.62 -36.63
C HIS A 52 -12.66 -28.11 -36.10
N CYS A 53 -12.68 -27.37 -34.98
CA CYS A 53 -13.91 -26.77 -34.48
C CYS A 53 -14.53 -25.84 -35.51
N ASP A 54 -15.85 -25.89 -35.62
CA ASP A 54 -16.62 -25.01 -36.49
C ASP A 54 -16.67 -23.60 -35.89
N ASP A 55 -15.85 -22.70 -36.44
CA ASP A 55 -15.81 -21.28 -36.08
C ASP A 55 -16.47 -20.37 -37.14
N SER A 56 -17.27 -20.92 -38.05
CA SER A 56 -17.92 -20.18 -39.14
C SER A 56 -18.89 -19.09 -38.67
N GLN A 57 -19.48 -19.25 -37.49
CA GLN A 57 -20.43 -18.30 -36.85
C GLN A 57 -19.79 -17.47 -35.74
N TRP A 58 -18.46 -17.41 -35.66
CA TRP A 58 -17.76 -16.61 -34.65
C TRP A 58 -17.66 -15.16 -35.12
N GLY A 59 -17.73 -14.23 -34.17
CA GLY A 59 -17.52 -12.82 -34.42
C GLY A 59 -16.02 -12.49 -34.48
N PHE A 60 -15.71 -11.20 -34.59
CA PHE A 60 -14.35 -10.72 -34.44
C PHE A 60 -14.24 -9.81 -33.21
N GLN A 61 -13.20 -10.00 -32.41
CA GLN A 61 -12.84 -9.13 -31.30
C GLN A 61 -11.40 -8.68 -31.47
N LYS A 62 -11.14 -7.39 -31.22
CA LYS A 62 -9.78 -6.86 -31.23
C LYS A 62 -9.06 -7.30 -29.95
N MET A 63 -7.81 -7.73 -30.10
CA MET A 63 -6.86 -7.94 -29.01
C MET A 63 -5.71 -6.93 -29.15
N PRO A 64 -5.18 -6.39 -28.04
CA PRO A 64 -5.86 -6.27 -26.75
C PRO A 64 -7.18 -5.50 -26.91
N GLY A 65 -8.10 -5.76 -25.99
CA GLY A 65 -9.42 -5.16 -26.00
C GLY A 65 -10.32 -5.77 -24.96
N THR A 66 -11.38 -5.03 -24.65
CA THR A 66 -12.43 -5.49 -23.77
C THR A 66 -13.66 -5.84 -24.57
N TRP A 67 -14.38 -6.88 -24.15
CA TRP A 67 -15.67 -7.22 -24.73
C TRP A 67 -16.82 -6.54 -23.98
N ARG A 68 -17.90 -6.23 -24.70
CA ARG A 68 -19.16 -5.74 -24.10
C ARG A 68 -20.11 -6.92 -23.98
N VAL A 69 -20.87 -6.96 -22.90
CA VAL A 69 -21.88 -8.01 -22.67
C VAL A 69 -23.30 -7.45 -22.71
N PRO A 70 -24.29 -8.26 -23.10
CA PRO A 70 -25.68 -7.90 -22.97
C PRO A 70 -26.04 -7.62 -21.50
N VAL A 71 -26.81 -6.56 -21.24
CA VAL A 71 -27.27 -6.19 -19.88
C VAL A 71 -28.01 -7.36 -19.20
N ALA A 72 -28.75 -8.15 -19.97
CA ALA A 72 -29.46 -9.34 -19.48
C ALA A 72 -28.53 -10.44 -18.91
N TRP A 73 -27.21 -10.33 -19.11
CA TRP A 73 -26.21 -11.29 -18.62
C TRP A 73 -25.41 -10.73 -17.45
N ALA A 74 -25.80 -9.59 -16.86
CA ALA A 74 -25.08 -8.93 -15.78
C ALA A 74 -24.81 -9.84 -14.56
N GLU A 75 -25.73 -10.76 -14.25
CA GLU A 75 -25.58 -11.71 -13.14
C GLU A 75 -24.88 -13.03 -13.53
N SER A 76 -24.48 -13.20 -14.80
CA SER A 76 -23.87 -14.43 -15.29
C SER A 76 -22.35 -14.32 -15.38
N ASN A 77 -21.63 -15.39 -15.05
CA ASN A 77 -20.19 -15.49 -15.33
C ASN A 77 -19.97 -15.89 -16.79
N TYR A 78 -20.14 -14.93 -17.69
CA TYR A 78 -19.93 -15.14 -19.11
C TYR A 78 -18.47 -15.47 -19.41
N VAL A 79 -18.26 -16.22 -20.47
CA VAL A 79 -16.94 -16.66 -20.91
C VAL A 79 -16.73 -16.24 -22.33
N GLY A 80 -15.51 -15.83 -22.66
CA GLY A 80 -15.17 -15.51 -24.03
C GLY A 80 -13.91 -16.22 -24.49
N THR A 81 -13.95 -16.58 -25.77
CA THR A 81 -12.91 -17.39 -26.40
C THR A 81 -12.37 -16.67 -27.62
N TYR A 82 -11.07 -16.39 -27.61
CA TYR A 82 -10.31 -15.90 -28.75
C TYR A 82 -9.69 -17.09 -29.49
N ARG A 83 -9.83 -17.14 -30.82
CA ARG A 83 -9.18 -18.11 -31.71
C ARG A 83 -8.45 -17.39 -32.83
N GLY A 84 -7.21 -17.79 -33.10
CA GLY A 84 -6.41 -17.16 -34.16
C GLY A 84 -5.29 -18.03 -34.65
N TRP A 85 -4.93 -17.82 -35.91
CA TRP A 85 -3.97 -18.66 -36.63
C TRP A 85 -2.77 -17.84 -37.06
N LEU A 86 -1.60 -18.15 -36.51
CA LEU A 86 -0.35 -17.46 -36.83
C LEU A 86 0.59 -18.33 -37.65
N LYS A 87 1.09 -17.79 -38.76
CA LYS A 87 2.13 -18.48 -39.54
C LYS A 87 3.48 -18.27 -38.86
N MET A 88 4.09 -19.35 -38.39
CA MET A 88 5.40 -19.29 -37.74
C MET A 88 6.50 -19.42 -38.80
N PRO A 89 7.46 -18.48 -38.88
CA PRO A 89 8.46 -18.51 -39.94
C PRO A 89 9.46 -19.66 -39.75
N PRO A 90 9.88 -20.34 -40.83
CA PRO A 90 10.81 -21.46 -40.75
C PRO A 90 12.21 -21.03 -40.28
N THR A 91 12.53 -19.74 -40.33
CA THR A 91 13.78 -19.14 -39.86
C THR A 91 13.97 -19.25 -38.33
N LEU A 92 12.92 -19.55 -37.57
CA LEU A 92 12.99 -19.76 -36.11
C LEU A 92 13.48 -21.16 -35.73
N LYS A 93 13.99 -21.95 -36.68
CA LYS A 93 14.61 -23.24 -36.40
C LYS A 93 15.76 -23.07 -35.39
N ASN A 94 15.88 -23.98 -34.43
CA ASN A 94 16.86 -23.94 -33.35
C ASN A 94 16.74 -22.71 -32.44
N ARG A 95 15.53 -22.16 -32.31
CA ARG A 95 15.21 -21.08 -31.37
C ARG A 95 14.14 -21.54 -30.40
N ARG A 96 14.17 -20.99 -29.20
CA ARG A 96 13.09 -21.13 -28.23
C ARG A 96 12.04 -20.08 -28.52
N ILE A 97 10.78 -20.46 -28.47
CA ILE A 97 9.65 -19.60 -28.83
C ILE A 97 8.79 -19.45 -27.58
N PHE A 98 8.46 -18.21 -27.26
CA PHE A 98 7.70 -17.84 -26.07
C PHE A 98 6.46 -17.05 -26.46
N LEU A 99 5.35 -17.33 -25.77
CA LEU A 99 4.16 -16.53 -25.80
C LEU A 99 4.21 -15.57 -24.60
N HIS A 100 4.13 -14.27 -24.85
CA HIS A 100 3.82 -13.25 -23.85
C HIS A 100 2.33 -12.93 -23.92
N LEU A 101 1.59 -13.28 -22.88
CA LEU A 101 0.19 -12.90 -22.72
C LEU A 101 0.12 -11.66 -21.81
N GLY A 102 -0.52 -10.62 -22.33
CA GLY A 102 -0.76 -9.38 -21.62
C GLY A 102 -1.67 -9.53 -20.41
N PHE A 103 -1.87 -8.43 -19.68
CA PHE A 103 -2.75 -8.39 -18.50
C PHE A 103 -4.16 -8.87 -18.85
N THR A 104 -4.69 -9.82 -18.08
CA THR A 104 -6.04 -10.37 -18.26
C THR A 104 -6.93 -9.99 -17.09
N THR A 105 -8.22 -9.74 -17.31
CA THR A 105 -9.14 -9.35 -16.21
C THR A 105 -9.58 -10.52 -15.33
N ALA A 106 -9.42 -11.74 -15.81
CA ALA A 106 -9.61 -13.01 -15.11
C ALA A 106 -8.55 -14.02 -15.60
N THR A 107 -8.48 -15.19 -15.00
CA THR A 107 -7.55 -16.23 -15.47
C THR A 107 -7.93 -16.77 -16.85
N ALA A 108 -6.95 -16.93 -17.74
CA ALA A 108 -7.13 -17.40 -19.10
C ALA A 108 -6.52 -18.78 -19.28
N ASP A 109 -7.29 -19.74 -19.77
CA ASP A 109 -6.77 -21.00 -20.29
C ASP A 109 -6.21 -20.79 -21.70
N ILE A 110 -5.01 -21.34 -21.93
CA ILE A 110 -4.21 -21.07 -23.12
C ILE A 110 -3.92 -22.39 -23.84
N TYR A 111 -4.21 -22.43 -25.14
CA TYR A 111 -3.98 -23.60 -25.98
C TYR A 111 -3.20 -23.23 -27.23
N VAL A 112 -2.31 -24.13 -27.66
CA VAL A 112 -1.62 -24.05 -28.96
C VAL A 112 -1.82 -25.38 -29.69
N ASN A 113 -2.32 -25.31 -30.93
CA ASN A 113 -2.60 -26.47 -31.79
C ASN A 113 -3.45 -27.56 -31.10
N GLY A 114 -4.42 -27.16 -30.27
CA GLY A 114 -5.30 -28.07 -29.52
C GLY A 114 -4.72 -28.62 -28.22
N GLN A 115 -3.48 -28.29 -27.88
CA GLN A 115 -2.84 -28.71 -26.62
C GLN A 115 -2.89 -27.59 -25.60
N LYS A 116 -3.31 -27.89 -24.37
CA LYS A 116 -3.32 -26.92 -23.26
C LYS A 116 -1.89 -26.66 -22.81
N ILE A 117 -1.48 -25.40 -22.85
CA ILE A 117 -0.12 -24.96 -22.47
C ILE A 117 -0.09 -24.55 -21.00
N GLY A 118 -1.19 -23.98 -20.51
CA GLY A 118 -1.31 -23.57 -19.13
C GLY A 118 -2.50 -22.64 -18.90
N ARG A 119 -2.46 -21.97 -17.75
CA ARG A 119 -3.42 -20.96 -17.32
C ARG A 119 -2.65 -19.70 -16.91
N SER A 120 -3.17 -18.51 -17.25
CA SER A 120 -2.54 -17.26 -16.82
C SER A 120 -2.54 -17.12 -15.30
N ALA A 121 -1.64 -16.27 -14.78
CA ALA A 121 -1.44 -16.10 -13.36
C ALA A 121 -2.73 -15.62 -12.65
N THR A 122 -3.02 -16.18 -11.48
CA THR A 122 -4.20 -15.84 -10.66
C THR A 122 -4.15 -14.43 -10.11
N ASP A 123 -2.95 -13.85 -9.98
CA ASP A 123 -2.79 -12.44 -9.64
C ASP A 123 -3.15 -11.51 -10.81
N ARG A 124 -3.41 -12.07 -12.02
CA ARG A 124 -3.74 -11.36 -13.27
C ARG A 124 -2.55 -10.63 -13.88
N ALA A 125 -1.34 -10.94 -13.44
CA ALA A 125 -0.13 -10.44 -14.05
C ALA A 125 0.06 -10.99 -15.47
N GLN A 126 0.89 -10.29 -16.24
CA GLN A 126 1.40 -10.79 -17.51
C GLN A 126 2.06 -12.15 -17.32
N THR A 127 1.77 -13.09 -18.21
CA THR A 127 2.26 -14.47 -18.10
C THR A 127 3.01 -14.86 -19.36
N GLU A 128 4.11 -15.59 -19.19
CA GLU A 128 4.91 -16.10 -20.30
C GLU A 128 4.94 -17.64 -20.33
N PHE A 129 4.83 -18.21 -21.53
CA PHE A 129 4.87 -19.65 -21.74
C PHE A 129 5.88 -20.00 -22.82
N GLU A 130 6.74 -20.99 -22.56
CA GLU A 130 7.52 -21.60 -23.64
C GLU A 130 6.58 -22.44 -24.52
N VAL A 131 6.42 -22.03 -25.77
CA VAL A 131 5.55 -22.69 -26.75
C VAL A 131 6.32 -23.51 -27.78
N THR A 132 7.66 -23.50 -27.74
CA THR A 132 8.53 -24.25 -28.67
C THR A 132 8.05 -25.67 -28.99
N PRO A 133 7.66 -26.51 -28.00
CA PRO A 133 7.25 -27.90 -28.26
C PRO A 133 5.94 -28.03 -29.05
N TYR A 134 5.14 -26.97 -29.10
CA TYR A 134 3.79 -26.96 -29.63
C TYR A 134 3.70 -26.34 -31.03
N ILE A 135 4.79 -25.70 -31.48
CA ILE A 135 4.82 -24.93 -32.73
C ILE A 135 5.29 -25.78 -33.91
N LYS A 136 4.53 -25.70 -35.01
CA LYS A 136 4.88 -26.20 -36.33
C LYS A 136 5.46 -25.07 -37.17
N LEU A 137 6.79 -25.06 -37.31
CA LEU A 137 7.51 -24.06 -38.12
C LEU A 137 7.13 -24.16 -39.61
N GLY A 138 7.06 -23.01 -40.28
CA GLY A 138 6.64 -22.89 -41.68
C GLY A 138 5.13 -23.00 -41.91
N GLN A 139 4.36 -23.37 -40.89
CA GLN A 139 2.91 -23.61 -40.97
C GLN A 139 2.12 -22.59 -40.14
N ARG A 140 0.80 -22.58 -40.34
CA ARG A 140 -0.12 -21.86 -39.45
C ARG A 140 -0.32 -22.68 -38.17
N ASN A 141 -0.26 -22.00 -37.03
CA ASN A 141 -0.43 -22.55 -35.70
C ASN A 141 -1.65 -21.90 -35.06
N LEU A 142 -2.54 -22.71 -34.50
CA LEU A 142 -3.73 -22.25 -33.79
C LEU A 142 -3.33 -21.83 -32.39
N PHE A 143 -3.74 -20.63 -31.98
CA PHE A 143 -3.70 -20.13 -30.61
C PHE A 143 -5.13 -19.91 -30.13
N VAL A 144 -5.41 -20.32 -28.89
CA VAL A 144 -6.71 -20.12 -28.25
C VAL A 144 -6.53 -19.56 -26.85
N PHE A 145 -7.28 -18.50 -26.52
CA PHE A 145 -7.37 -17.92 -25.19
C PHE A 145 -8.81 -17.95 -24.72
N HIS A 146 -9.07 -18.62 -23.60
CA HIS A 146 -10.41 -18.83 -23.07
C HIS A 146 -10.47 -18.33 -21.63
N MET A 147 -11.32 -17.35 -21.33
CA MET A 147 -11.39 -16.74 -20.00
C MET A 147 -12.83 -16.42 -19.57
N PRO A 148 -13.14 -16.53 -18.28
CA PRO A 148 -14.40 -16.07 -17.70
C PRO A 148 -14.41 -14.55 -17.48
N HIS A 149 -15.56 -14.05 -17.04
CA HIS A 149 -15.73 -12.67 -16.59
C HIS A 149 -14.95 -12.40 -15.30
N TYR A 150 -15.09 -13.32 -14.35
CA TYR A 150 -14.39 -13.32 -13.06
C TYR A 150 -14.06 -14.76 -12.67
N ASP A 151 -13.05 -14.92 -11.81
CA ASP A 151 -12.63 -16.24 -11.32
C ASP A 151 -13.66 -16.77 -10.30
N GLU A 152 -13.85 -18.09 -10.21
CA GLU A 152 -14.75 -18.68 -9.21
C GLU A 152 -14.30 -18.30 -7.78
N GLY A 153 -15.22 -17.74 -7.00
CA GLY A 153 -14.95 -17.27 -5.63
C GLY A 153 -14.69 -15.76 -5.52
N ASP A 154 -14.57 -15.04 -6.63
CA ASP A 154 -14.51 -13.58 -6.62
C ASP A 154 -15.88 -12.92 -6.56
N THR A 155 -15.90 -11.69 -6.04
CA THR A 155 -17.06 -10.81 -6.18
C THR A 155 -17.25 -10.46 -7.66
N PRO A 156 -18.47 -10.55 -8.20
CA PRO A 156 -18.75 -10.08 -9.56
C PRO A 156 -18.22 -8.66 -9.72
N LEU A 157 -17.43 -8.46 -10.76
CA LEU A 157 -16.96 -7.15 -11.14
C LEU A 157 -18.18 -6.24 -11.41
N SER A 158 -18.06 -4.93 -11.12
CA SER A 158 -19.14 -3.96 -11.35
C SER A 158 -19.68 -4.06 -12.78
N PRO A 159 -20.95 -3.73 -13.07
CA PRO A 159 -21.46 -3.67 -14.43
C PRO A 159 -20.62 -2.79 -15.40
N ASP A 160 -19.82 -1.88 -14.85
CA ASP A 160 -18.89 -1.00 -15.60
C ASP A 160 -17.50 -1.64 -15.84
N ASP A 161 -17.19 -2.74 -15.16
CA ASP A 161 -15.90 -3.40 -15.23
C ASP A 161 -15.77 -4.25 -16.49
N LYS A 162 -15.04 -3.69 -17.44
CA LYS A 162 -14.79 -4.29 -18.74
C LYS A 162 -13.87 -5.50 -18.60
N THR A 163 -14.21 -6.60 -19.25
CA THR A 163 -13.42 -7.85 -19.24
C THR A 163 -12.68 -8.07 -20.55
N GLY A 164 -11.48 -8.64 -20.49
CA GLY A 164 -10.70 -9.03 -21.66
C GLY A 164 -9.20 -9.09 -21.42
N ILE A 165 -8.44 -8.98 -22.51
CA ILE A 165 -6.98 -8.90 -22.51
C ILE A 165 -6.62 -7.43 -22.69
N LEU A 166 -6.04 -6.82 -21.66
CA LEU A 166 -5.88 -5.38 -21.56
C LEU A 166 -4.55 -4.88 -22.13
N SER A 167 -3.47 -5.66 -22.10
CA SER A 167 -2.19 -5.23 -22.66
C SER A 167 -1.76 -6.04 -23.87
N ARG A 168 -0.77 -5.52 -24.61
CA ARG A 168 -0.22 -6.17 -25.81
C ARG A 168 0.17 -7.61 -25.52
N SER A 169 -0.06 -8.47 -26.50
CA SER A 169 0.35 -9.87 -26.47
C SER A 169 1.12 -10.18 -27.73
N PHE A 170 2.18 -10.97 -27.61
CA PHE A 170 3.08 -11.24 -28.74
C PHE A 170 3.79 -12.58 -28.54
N VAL A 171 4.23 -13.16 -29.64
CA VAL A 171 5.16 -14.27 -29.63
C VAL A 171 6.56 -13.73 -29.89
N TYR A 172 7.53 -14.13 -29.08
CA TYR A 172 8.93 -13.77 -29.27
C TYR A 172 9.80 -15.02 -29.28
N ASN A 173 11.07 -14.85 -29.66
CA ASN A 173 12.00 -15.96 -29.81
C ASN A 173 13.37 -15.64 -29.19
N MET A 174 14.07 -16.68 -28.75
CA MET A 174 15.41 -16.58 -28.14
C MET A 174 16.35 -17.65 -28.72
N PRO A 175 17.68 -17.44 -28.70
CA PRO A 175 18.64 -18.51 -28.96
C PRO A 175 18.38 -19.75 -28.10
N ALA A 176 18.70 -20.94 -28.61
CA ALA A 176 18.40 -22.21 -27.93
C ALA A 176 19.08 -22.37 -26.55
N ASP A 177 20.25 -21.78 -26.40
CA ASP A 177 21.08 -21.76 -25.20
C ASP A 177 20.77 -20.59 -24.27
N ALA A 178 19.93 -19.64 -24.70
CA ALA A 178 19.51 -18.54 -23.87
C ALA A 178 18.38 -18.98 -22.92
N SER A 179 18.55 -18.67 -21.65
CA SER A 179 17.46 -18.74 -20.66
C SER A 179 16.71 -17.41 -20.64
N PRO A 180 15.37 -17.42 -20.47
CA PRO A 180 14.65 -16.19 -20.16
C PRO A 180 15.34 -15.57 -18.94
N ALA A 181 15.69 -14.29 -19.04
CA ALA A 181 16.41 -13.61 -17.98
C ALA A 181 15.60 -13.77 -16.67
N PRO A 182 16.22 -14.18 -15.55
CA PRO A 182 15.50 -14.18 -14.28
C PRO A 182 14.96 -12.76 -14.07
N GLU A 183 13.72 -12.68 -13.62
CA GLU A 183 13.09 -11.42 -13.28
C GLU A 183 13.99 -10.69 -12.28
N GLN A 184 14.71 -9.68 -12.78
CA GLN A 184 15.50 -8.82 -11.90
C GLN A 184 14.51 -7.96 -11.13
N ILE A 185 14.16 -8.45 -9.94
CA ILE A 185 13.54 -7.66 -8.91
C ILE A 185 14.42 -6.42 -8.76
N PRO A 186 13.90 -5.21 -9.04
CA PRO A 186 14.73 -4.02 -9.02
C PRO A 186 15.34 -3.81 -7.63
N ALA A 187 16.43 -3.06 -7.54
CA ALA A 187 16.99 -2.70 -6.25
C ALA A 187 15.92 -2.00 -5.36
N PRO A 188 16.00 -2.13 -4.02
CA PRO A 188 15.16 -1.34 -3.14
C PRO A 188 15.45 0.15 -3.32
N ALA A 189 14.46 0.98 -3.00
CA ALA A 189 14.61 2.43 -3.04
C ALA A 189 15.64 2.92 -2.01
N SER A 190 16.29 4.04 -2.31
CA SER A 190 17.16 4.69 -1.33
C SER A 190 16.34 5.13 -0.11
N PRO A 191 16.88 5.07 1.12
CA PRO A 191 16.18 5.53 2.32
C PRO A 191 15.59 6.93 2.16
N GLY A 192 14.34 7.12 2.58
CA GLY A 192 13.62 8.40 2.43
C GLY A 192 12.95 8.61 1.07
N THR A 193 13.18 7.75 0.07
CA THR A 193 12.49 7.86 -1.22
C THR A 193 11.02 7.48 -1.06
N ARG A 194 10.11 8.41 -1.42
CA ARG A 194 8.68 8.10 -1.54
C ARG A 194 8.46 7.29 -2.81
N VAL A 195 7.99 6.05 -2.64
CA VAL A 195 7.71 5.13 -3.74
C VAL A 195 6.22 5.16 -4.07
N GLY A 196 5.89 5.44 -5.33
CA GLY A 196 4.52 5.45 -5.83
C GLY A 196 4.22 4.23 -6.68
N ASP A 197 2.94 3.92 -6.82
CA ASP A 197 2.40 2.99 -7.80
C ASP A 197 1.58 3.79 -8.82
N ARG A 198 1.51 3.33 -10.06
CA ARG A 198 0.64 3.94 -11.07
C ARG A 198 -0.83 4.01 -10.63
N ARG A 199 -1.30 3.04 -9.83
CA ARG A 199 -2.64 3.03 -9.20
C ARG A 199 -2.90 4.22 -8.29
N ASN A 200 -1.85 4.90 -7.82
CA ASN A 200 -2.02 6.15 -7.10
C ASN A 200 -2.58 7.27 -7.98
N LEU A 201 -2.62 7.12 -9.31
CA LEU A 201 -3.26 8.06 -10.21
C LEU A 201 -4.51 7.48 -10.85
N ALA A 202 -4.34 6.35 -11.51
CA ALA A 202 -5.39 5.63 -12.21
C ALA A 202 -4.97 4.18 -12.35
N LEU A 203 -5.95 3.28 -12.44
CA LEU A 203 -5.69 1.92 -12.90
C LEU A 203 -5.13 1.98 -14.32
N SER A 204 -4.20 1.06 -14.65
CA SER A 204 -3.80 0.90 -16.05
C SER A 204 -5.04 0.63 -16.88
N ARG A 205 -5.20 1.39 -17.95
CA ARG A 205 -6.34 1.28 -18.87
C ARG A 205 -6.06 0.32 -20.01
N GLY A 206 -4.97 -0.45 -19.92
CA GLY A 206 -4.59 -1.41 -20.93
C GLY A 206 -4.33 -0.74 -22.29
N PHE A 207 -5.07 -1.16 -23.32
CA PHE A 207 -4.94 -0.70 -24.70
C PHE A 207 -5.11 0.83 -24.86
N ASP A 208 -5.86 1.47 -23.96
CA ASP A 208 -6.05 2.93 -23.99
C ASP A 208 -4.87 3.72 -23.38
N ASP A 209 -3.87 3.03 -22.80
CA ASP A 209 -2.63 3.64 -22.31
C ASP A 209 -1.66 3.94 -23.45
N THR A 210 -1.73 5.15 -23.99
CA THR A 210 -0.74 5.64 -24.95
C THR A 210 0.55 6.06 -24.24
N PRO A 211 1.71 6.07 -24.93
CA PRO A 211 2.97 6.58 -24.35
C PRO A 211 2.83 7.99 -23.78
N GLN A 212 2.01 8.85 -24.38
CA GLN A 212 1.74 10.21 -23.90
C GLN A 212 1.01 10.20 -22.55
N ARG A 213 0.02 9.32 -22.37
CA ARG A 213 -0.68 9.18 -21.08
C ARG A 213 0.23 8.59 -20.01
N MET A 214 0.99 7.55 -20.35
CA MET A 214 1.98 6.96 -19.45
C MET A 214 2.99 8.00 -18.97
N LEU A 215 3.47 8.86 -19.88
CA LEU A 215 4.36 9.96 -19.52
C LEU A 215 3.68 10.99 -18.62
N SER A 216 2.44 11.37 -18.93
CA SER A 216 1.63 12.24 -18.07
C SER A 216 1.46 11.67 -16.66
N ASP A 217 1.26 10.35 -16.53
CA ASP A 217 1.17 9.68 -15.23
C ASP A 217 2.52 9.74 -14.48
N ILE A 218 3.64 9.50 -15.17
CA ILE A 218 4.98 9.58 -14.58
C ILE A 218 5.27 11.00 -14.08
N GLU A 219 4.96 12.01 -14.91
CA GLU A 219 5.13 13.43 -14.55
C GLU A 219 4.23 13.81 -13.38
N ARG A 220 2.99 13.31 -13.35
CA ARG A 220 2.08 13.55 -12.26
C ARG A 220 2.59 12.90 -10.97
N LEU A 221 3.01 11.64 -10.98
CA LEU A 221 3.66 11.01 -9.80
C LEU A 221 4.86 11.82 -9.29
N ARG A 222 5.64 12.43 -10.19
CA ARG A 222 6.72 13.34 -9.80
C ARG A 222 6.21 14.62 -9.14
N GLN A 223 5.17 15.25 -9.68
CA GLN A 223 4.51 16.42 -9.07
C GLN A 223 3.93 16.09 -7.68
N LEU A 224 3.52 14.84 -7.47
CA LEU A 224 3.07 14.30 -6.20
C LEU A 224 4.21 14.02 -5.19
N GLY A 225 5.45 14.29 -5.57
CA GLY A 225 6.62 14.07 -4.73
C GLY A 225 7.03 12.61 -4.59
N PHE A 226 6.63 11.73 -5.51
CA PHE A 226 7.21 10.39 -5.59
C PHE A 226 8.56 10.45 -6.31
N GLY A 227 9.58 9.88 -5.67
CA GLY A 227 10.94 9.82 -6.20
C GLY A 227 11.27 8.50 -6.90
N ALA A 228 10.38 7.51 -6.83
CA ALA A 228 10.50 6.24 -7.52
C ALA A 228 9.11 5.60 -7.74
N ILE A 229 9.04 4.65 -8.66
CA ILE A 229 7.87 3.82 -8.94
C ILE A 229 8.15 2.39 -8.49
N THR A 230 7.21 1.80 -7.76
CA THR A 230 7.30 0.39 -7.36
C THR A 230 7.18 -0.51 -8.58
N TYR A 231 7.98 -1.57 -8.62
CA TYR A 231 7.81 -2.65 -9.57
C TYR A 231 6.59 -3.48 -9.18
N ASN A 232 5.45 -3.21 -9.81
CA ASN A 232 4.22 -3.96 -9.60
C ASN A 232 3.60 -4.36 -10.94
N LYS A 233 3.65 -5.66 -11.23
CA LYS A 233 3.12 -6.25 -12.47
C LYS A 233 1.63 -6.07 -12.65
N LEU A 234 0.88 -5.84 -11.57
CA LEU A 234 -0.57 -5.71 -11.59
C LEU A 234 -1.04 -4.29 -11.91
N SER A 235 -0.16 -3.31 -11.83
CA SER A 235 -0.48 -1.90 -12.01
C SER A 235 0.30 -1.22 -13.13
N SER A 236 1.45 -1.78 -13.49
CA SER A 236 2.43 -1.13 -14.34
C SER A 236 2.84 -2.07 -15.47
N SER A 237 2.54 -1.69 -16.71
CA SER A 237 3.00 -2.45 -17.87
C SER A 237 4.52 -2.32 -18.06
N PRO A 238 5.19 -3.28 -18.72
CA PRO A 238 6.61 -3.17 -19.03
C PRO A 238 6.97 -1.90 -19.80
N GLU A 239 6.08 -1.43 -20.68
CA GLU A 239 6.23 -0.18 -21.42
C GLU A 239 6.21 1.03 -20.48
N PHE A 240 5.27 1.07 -19.52
CA PHE A 240 5.21 2.13 -18.52
C PHE A 240 6.48 2.15 -17.67
N LEU A 241 6.95 0.99 -17.19
CA LEU A 241 8.16 0.88 -16.38
C LEU A 241 9.43 1.24 -17.19
N ALA A 242 9.49 0.87 -18.47
CA ALA A 242 10.57 1.26 -19.37
C ALA A 242 10.56 2.77 -19.62
N LEU A 243 9.36 3.36 -19.81
CA LEU A 243 9.19 4.80 -19.99
C LEU A 243 9.59 5.56 -18.72
N ALA A 244 9.19 5.07 -17.54
CA ALA A 244 9.62 5.64 -16.26
C ALA A 244 11.15 5.71 -16.16
N ARG A 245 11.85 4.62 -16.45
CA ARG A 245 13.32 4.59 -16.45
C ARG A 245 13.93 5.58 -17.44
N ARG A 246 13.42 5.63 -18.69
CA ARG A 246 13.89 6.57 -19.73
C ARG A 246 13.69 8.04 -19.34
N HIS A 247 12.67 8.32 -18.54
CA HIS A 247 12.34 9.65 -18.04
C HIS A 247 12.81 9.90 -16.60
N ASN A 248 13.90 9.25 -16.16
CA ASN A 248 14.55 9.47 -14.87
C ASN A 248 13.62 9.27 -13.66
N MET A 249 12.67 8.35 -13.75
CA MET A 249 11.87 7.86 -12.63
C MET A 249 12.33 6.43 -12.29
N PRO A 250 13.11 6.24 -11.22
CA PRO A 250 13.61 4.94 -10.81
C PRO A 250 12.47 3.93 -10.61
N VAL A 251 12.68 2.68 -11.06
CA VAL A 251 11.78 1.56 -10.77
C VAL A 251 12.46 0.69 -9.71
N VAL A 252 11.77 0.47 -8.58
CA VAL A 252 12.34 -0.14 -7.36
C VAL A 252 11.47 -1.29 -6.85
N SER A 253 12.03 -2.22 -6.08
CA SER A 253 11.25 -3.32 -5.46
C SER A 253 10.56 -2.93 -4.16
N THR A 254 10.89 -1.77 -3.61
CA THR A 254 10.23 -1.26 -2.40
C THR A 254 8.72 -1.09 -2.66
N PRO A 255 7.86 -1.58 -1.77
CA PRO A 255 6.41 -1.37 -1.89
C PRO A 255 6.04 0.12 -1.91
N PRO A 256 4.93 0.48 -2.56
CA PRO A 256 4.49 1.88 -2.60
C PRO A 256 4.02 2.33 -1.21
N VAL A 257 4.06 3.65 -0.97
CA VAL A 257 3.62 4.26 0.31
C VAL A 257 2.14 3.98 0.59
N THR A 258 1.34 3.80 -0.47
CA THR A 258 -0.08 3.43 -0.40
C THR A 258 -0.51 2.75 -1.71
N SER A 259 -1.56 1.94 -1.64
CA SER A 259 -2.25 1.39 -2.81
C SER A 259 -3.46 2.23 -3.25
N GLU A 260 -3.78 3.33 -2.54
CA GLU A 260 -4.95 4.16 -2.81
C GLU A 260 -4.74 5.15 -3.96
N ARG A 261 -5.83 5.47 -4.66
CA ARG A 261 -5.85 6.46 -5.74
C ARG A 261 -5.87 7.88 -5.16
N LEU A 262 -4.89 8.68 -5.54
CA LEU A 262 -4.68 10.05 -5.06
C LEU A 262 -5.46 11.10 -5.87
N VAL A 263 -5.79 10.82 -7.12
CA VAL A 263 -6.61 11.73 -7.93
C VAL A 263 -7.91 11.05 -8.34
N ASP A 264 -8.99 11.81 -8.42
CA ASP A 264 -10.26 11.32 -8.91
C ASP A 264 -10.28 11.22 -10.44
N GLU A 265 -11.45 10.90 -11.01
CA GLU A 265 -11.66 10.83 -12.46
C GLU A 265 -11.52 12.17 -13.19
N ASN A 266 -11.67 13.28 -12.47
CA ASN A 266 -11.48 14.64 -12.96
C ASN A 266 -10.05 15.14 -12.74
N ASN A 267 -9.13 14.25 -12.32
CA ASN A 267 -7.73 14.53 -12.03
C ASN A 267 -7.52 15.48 -10.83
N ALA A 268 -8.56 15.70 -10.01
CA ALA A 268 -8.50 16.48 -8.79
C ALA A 268 -8.01 15.61 -7.62
N TYR A 269 -7.33 16.21 -6.66
CA TYR A 269 -6.85 15.52 -5.47
C TYR A 269 -8.00 14.97 -4.64
N THR A 270 -7.94 13.68 -4.33
CA THR A 270 -8.87 13.06 -3.38
C THR A 270 -8.49 13.44 -1.95
N PRO A 271 -9.43 13.39 -0.99
CA PRO A 271 -9.10 13.53 0.44
C PRO A 271 -7.96 12.64 0.94
N ALA A 272 -7.91 11.38 0.47
CA ALA A 272 -6.84 10.44 0.80
C ALA A 272 -5.46 10.90 0.28
N ALA A 273 -5.44 11.71 -0.78
CA ALA A 273 -4.21 12.29 -1.28
C ALA A 273 -3.66 13.36 -0.36
N TYR A 274 -4.52 14.18 0.24
CA TYR A 274 -4.10 15.18 1.21
C TYR A 274 -3.45 14.54 2.45
N ASP A 275 -3.91 13.35 2.86
CA ASP A 275 -3.30 12.56 3.94
C ASP A 275 -1.88 12.04 3.62
N LEU A 276 -1.53 11.96 2.33
CA LEU A 276 -0.25 11.41 1.85
C LEU A 276 0.70 12.47 1.30
N LEU A 277 0.20 13.66 0.97
CA LEU A 277 0.91 14.70 0.21
C LEU A 277 1.55 15.81 1.05
N LEU A 278 1.56 15.73 2.38
CA LEU A 278 2.31 16.69 3.20
C LEU A 278 3.12 15.99 4.30
N PRO A 279 4.38 16.40 4.55
CA PRO A 279 5.15 17.52 4.01
C PRO A 279 6.21 17.17 2.95
N ALA A 280 6.91 18.23 2.50
CA ALA A 280 8.09 18.17 1.66
C ALA A 280 9.11 17.10 2.12
N PRO A 281 9.85 16.49 1.19
CA PRO A 281 10.73 15.33 1.45
C PRO A 281 11.83 15.58 2.49
N ASP A 282 12.01 16.81 2.99
CA ASP A 282 12.99 17.25 3.97
C ASP A 282 12.45 17.46 5.40
N PHE A 283 11.14 17.38 5.63
CA PHE A 283 10.58 17.54 6.98
C PHE A 283 10.62 16.22 7.75
N ASP A 284 11.42 16.19 8.80
CA ASP A 284 11.62 15.04 9.67
C ASP A 284 10.71 15.11 10.90
N PHE A 285 9.63 14.33 10.91
CA PHE A 285 8.72 14.22 12.06
C PHE A 285 9.38 13.67 13.32
N THR A 286 10.39 12.81 13.17
CA THR A 286 11.14 12.29 14.32
C THR A 286 11.93 13.43 14.97
N LYS A 287 12.55 14.28 14.15
CA LYS A 287 13.24 15.49 14.61
C LYS A 287 12.26 16.50 15.22
N ALA A 288 11.14 16.79 14.57
CA ALA A 288 10.13 17.73 15.10
C ALA A 288 9.57 17.27 16.46
N LEU A 289 9.28 15.97 16.59
CA LEU A 289 8.85 15.37 17.84
C LEU A 289 9.95 15.47 18.92
N ALA A 290 11.20 15.18 18.55
CA ALA A 290 12.35 15.32 19.46
C ALA A 290 12.54 16.77 19.93
N ASP A 291 12.41 17.75 19.02
CA ASP A 291 12.52 19.18 19.33
C ASP A 291 11.42 19.64 20.28
N LYS A 292 10.16 19.25 20.04
CA LYS A 292 9.07 19.58 20.97
C LYS A 292 9.25 18.94 22.35
N ARG A 293 9.71 17.69 22.41
CA ARG A 293 10.06 17.03 23.69
C ARG A 293 11.17 17.77 24.43
N ARG A 294 12.20 18.23 23.70
CA ARG A 294 13.30 19.03 24.24
C ARG A 294 12.81 20.36 24.79
N LEU A 295 12.02 21.11 24.02
CA LEU A 295 11.45 22.39 24.43
C LEU A 295 10.56 22.25 25.67
N ALA A 296 9.71 21.22 25.71
CA ALA A 296 8.91 20.90 26.90
C ALA A 296 9.78 20.53 28.12
N GLY A 297 10.96 19.93 27.87
CA GLY A 297 12.00 19.67 28.87
C GLY A 297 12.63 20.93 29.45
N GLU A 298 13.02 21.87 28.59
CA GLU A 298 13.73 23.10 28.94
C GLU A 298 12.87 24.08 29.76
N ALA A 299 11.55 24.04 29.60
CA ALA A 299 10.62 24.86 30.39
C ALA A 299 10.65 24.56 31.90
N LEU A 300 11.34 23.51 32.34
CA LEU A 300 11.33 23.01 33.73
C LEU A 300 12.74 22.81 34.31
N PRO A 301 13.39 23.87 34.81
CA PRO A 301 14.82 23.80 35.15
C PRO A 301 15.16 22.84 36.31
N HIS A 302 14.23 22.51 37.22
CA HIS A 302 14.55 21.72 38.44
C HIS A 302 13.42 20.80 38.93
N PRO A 303 13.08 19.73 38.19
CA PRO A 303 12.01 18.81 38.58
C PRO A 303 12.38 18.02 39.85
N ARG A 304 11.41 17.82 40.75
CA ARG A 304 11.52 17.04 41.99
C ARG A 304 10.40 16.00 42.06
N PRO A 305 10.36 15.04 41.13
CA PRO A 305 9.26 14.11 41.02
C PRO A 305 9.13 13.25 42.27
N ARG A 306 7.92 13.15 42.79
CA ARG A 306 7.57 12.36 43.97
C ARG A 306 6.63 11.24 43.57
N LYS A 307 6.81 10.09 44.20
CA LYS A 307 5.81 9.01 44.17
C LYS A 307 4.86 9.13 45.36
N LYS A 308 3.59 8.81 45.14
CA LYS A 308 2.65 8.36 46.18
C LYS A 308 2.08 7.04 45.71
N LYS A 309 2.11 6.01 46.55
CA LYS A 309 1.57 4.70 46.23
C LYS A 309 0.58 4.32 47.32
N THR A 310 -0.64 4.01 46.93
CA THR A 310 -1.65 3.36 47.78
C THR A 310 -1.89 1.96 47.24
N ASP A 311 -2.78 1.20 47.88
CA ASP A 311 -3.14 -0.13 47.40
C ASP A 311 -3.70 -0.07 45.98
N ASP A 312 -4.55 0.92 45.71
CA ASP A 312 -5.25 1.05 44.43
C ASP A 312 -4.51 1.91 43.39
N TRP A 313 -3.70 2.88 43.84
CA TRP A 313 -3.16 3.94 42.97
C TRP A 313 -1.63 3.99 42.95
N PHE A 314 -1.09 4.26 41.78
CA PHE A 314 0.30 4.69 41.60
C PHE A 314 0.34 6.11 41.04
N THR A 315 0.85 7.05 41.83
CA THR A 315 0.93 8.46 41.46
C THR A 315 2.38 8.89 41.25
N VAL A 316 2.63 9.56 40.12
CA VAL A 316 3.86 10.31 39.84
C VAL A 316 3.48 11.78 39.73
N ARG A 317 4.13 12.63 40.53
CA ARG A 317 3.80 14.05 40.56
C ARG A 317 5.02 14.94 40.73
N ASP A 318 4.94 16.12 40.15
CA ASP A 318 5.79 17.27 40.42
C ASP A 318 4.91 18.52 40.64
N LYS A 319 5.48 19.73 40.65
CA LYS A 319 4.72 20.98 40.67
C LYS A 319 3.94 21.17 39.38
N THR A 320 4.49 20.74 38.25
CA THR A 320 3.93 21.01 36.92
C THR A 320 3.12 19.88 36.34
N TYR A 321 3.14 18.70 36.96
CA TYR A 321 2.34 17.60 36.47
C TYR A 321 1.89 16.67 37.59
N HIS A 322 0.79 15.99 37.33
CA HIS A 322 0.22 15.01 38.23
C HIS A 322 -0.37 13.87 37.41
N ILE A 323 0.20 12.67 37.51
CA ILE A 323 -0.24 11.48 36.78
C ILE A 323 -0.61 10.39 37.79
N VAL A 324 -1.81 9.85 37.66
CA VAL A 324 -2.32 8.77 38.52
C VAL A 324 -2.65 7.57 37.66
N PHE A 325 -2.13 6.40 38.01
CA PHE A 325 -2.45 5.11 37.42
C PHE A 325 -3.29 4.28 38.37
N ASP A 326 -4.32 3.63 37.84
CA ASP A 326 -5.04 2.53 38.49
C ASP A 326 -4.17 1.27 38.44
N ARG A 327 -3.93 0.63 39.59
CA ARG A 327 -3.07 -0.56 39.65
C ARG A 327 -3.79 -1.86 39.27
N PHE A 328 -5.12 -1.89 39.28
CA PHE A 328 -5.93 -3.05 38.90
C PHE A 328 -6.21 -3.08 37.40
N THR A 329 -6.35 -1.92 36.78
CA THR A 329 -6.56 -1.81 35.33
C THR A 329 -5.30 -1.42 34.57
N GLY A 330 -4.28 -0.86 35.24
CA GLY A 330 -3.05 -0.35 34.62
C GLY A 330 -3.25 0.94 33.81
N LEU A 331 -4.48 1.47 33.77
CA LEU A 331 -4.85 2.64 33.00
C LEU A 331 -4.51 3.93 33.75
N ILE A 332 -4.40 5.02 33.01
CA ILE A 332 -4.28 6.35 33.61
C ILE A 332 -5.65 6.78 34.13
N HIS A 333 -5.73 7.14 35.40
CA HIS A 333 -6.93 7.68 36.02
C HIS A 333 -7.05 9.20 35.81
N SER A 334 -5.94 9.91 35.92
CA SER A 334 -5.86 11.34 35.65
C SER A 334 -4.44 11.75 35.24
N TYR A 335 -4.38 12.79 34.41
CA TYR A 335 -3.13 13.41 33.97
C TYR A 335 -3.35 14.92 33.84
N THR A 336 -2.59 15.68 34.62
CA THR A 336 -2.47 17.14 34.48
C THR A 336 -1.03 17.47 34.09
N LEU A 337 -0.85 18.38 33.14
CA LEU A 337 0.43 18.92 32.71
C LEU A 337 0.30 20.44 32.53
N ASN A 338 1.13 21.23 33.22
CA ASN A 338 1.13 22.69 33.20
C ASN A 338 -0.29 23.28 33.36
N ASP A 339 -1.01 22.84 34.39
CA ASP A 339 -2.40 23.21 34.69
C ASP A 339 -3.46 22.79 33.64
N VAL A 340 -3.05 22.17 32.53
CA VAL A 340 -3.95 21.55 31.55
C VAL A 340 -4.36 20.18 32.03
N ALA A 341 -5.67 19.96 32.16
CA ALA A 341 -6.22 18.65 32.51
C ALA A 341 -6.27 17.77 31.26
N VAL A 342 -5.16 17.11 30.91
CA VAL A 342 -5.07 16.23 29.73
C VAL A 342 -6.12 15.11 29.81
N PHE A 343 -6.18 14.42 30.95
CA PHE A 343 -7.12 13.32 31.19
C PHE A 343 -7.86 13.50 32.52
N SER A 344 -9.18 13.27 32.49
CA SER A 344 -10.03 13.28 33.69
C SER A 344 -11.05 12.14 33.68
N ALA A 345 -11.01 11.30 34.72
CA ALA A 345 -11.97 10.26 35.10
C ALA A 345 -11.97 8.93 34.31
N ARG A 346 -11.83 7.85 35.10
CA ARG A 346 -12.02 6.38 34.90
C ARG A 346 -11.50 5.67 33.64
N VAL A 347 -11.55 6.23 32.44
CA VAL A 347 -11.15 5.55 31.18
C VAL A 347 -10.48 6.56 30.25
N THR A 348 -9.16 6.51 30.12
CA THR A 348 -8.38 7.57 29.46
C THR A 348 -7.63 7.05 28.23
N VAL A 349 -6.66 6.16 28.39
CA VAL A 349 -5.88 5.58 27.28
C VAL A 349 -5.87 4.07 27.44
N MET A 350 -6.41 3.33 26.47
CA MET A 350 -6.60 1.88 26.56
C MET A 350 -6.64 1.17 25.20
N PRO A 351 -6.44 -0.16 25.16
CA PRO A 351 -6.79 -0.95 23.98
C PRO A 351 -8.27 -0.78 23.63
N ASN A 352 -8.58 -0.54 22.36
CA ASN A 352 -9.93 -0.45 21.81
C ASN A 352 -10.52 -1.87 21.57
N ALA A 353 -10.42 -2.73 22.56
CA ALA A 353 -10.90 -4.11 22.56
C ALA A 353 -11.16 -4.56 23.99
N ARG A 354 -11.72 -5.76 24.21
CA ARG A 354 -11.76 -6.31 25.57
C ARG A 354 -10.35 -6.70 25.99
N PHE A 355 -9.98 -6.33 27.21
CA PHE A 355 -8.66 -6.64 27.74
C PHE A 355 -8.71 -6.91 29.25
N LYS A 356 -7.67 -7.59 29.74
CA LYS A 356 -7.41 -7.81 31.16
C LYS A 356 -5.97 -7.48 31.49
N LEU A 357 -5.75 -6.77 32.60
CA LEU A 357 -4.39 -6.54 33.09
C LEU A 357 -3.78 -7.86 33.61
N VAL A 358 -2.59 -8.17 33.10
CA VAL A 358 -1.79 -9.34 33.51
C VAL A 358 -0.70 -8.92 34.49
N SER A 359 -0.02 -7.80 34.23
CA SER A 359 1.01 -7.30 35.13
C SER A 359 1.16 -5.79 35.07
N PHE A 360 1.52 -5.18 36.20
CA PHE A 360 1.79 -3.75 36.31
C PHE A 360 3.08 -3.53 37.10
N LYS A 361 4.07 -2.89 36.46
CA LYS A 361 5.38 -2.61 37.04
C LYS A 361 5.74 -1.14 36.81
N ASN A 362 6.59 -0.60 37.68
CA ASN A 362 7.05 0.78 37.54
C ASN A 362 8.46 0.96 38.12
N THR A 363 9.20 1.92 37.58
CA THR A 363 10.47 2.38 38.17
C THR A 363 10.22 3.43 39.25
N ARG A 364 11.25 3.74 40.05
CA ARG A 364 11.18 4.85 41.02
C ARG A 364 11.34 6.17 40.25
N PRO A 365 10.53 7.21 40.55
CA PRO A 365 10.69 8.50 39.90
C PRO A 365 12.09 9.08 40.10
N HIS A 366 12.69 9.56 39.00
CA HIS A 366 14.06 10.08 38.99
C HIS A 366 14.14 11.41 38.25
N LYS A 367 14.81 12.40 38.85
CA LYS A 367 14.93 13.77 38.33
C LYS A 367 15.59 13.89 36.95
N LEU A 368 16.43 12.92 36.53
CA LEU A 368 17.10 12.93 35.22
C LEU A 368 16.53 11.90 34.23
N ARG A 369 16.00 10.78 34.74
CA ARG A 369 15.60 9.63 33.89
C ARG A 369 14.09 9.52 33.74
N GLY A 370 13.33 10.31 34.50
CA GLY A 370 11.88 10.23 34.53
C GLY A 370 11.39 9.00 35.32
N THR A 371 10.20 8.54 34.95
CA THR A 371 9.56 7.34 35.50
C THR A 371 9.04 6.48 34.36
N ARG A 372 9.27 5.17 34.42
CA ARG A 372 8.72 4.21 33.47
C ARG A 372 7.66 3.38 34.15
N VAL A 373 6.51 3.23 33.52
CA VAL A 373 5.43 2.32 33.92
C VAL A 373 5.23 1.31 32.81
N THR A 374 5.07 0.03 33.16
CA THR A 374 4.86 -1.06 32.21
C THR A 374 3.61 -1.81 32.60
N ALA A 375 2.64 -1.86 31.70
CA ALA A 375 1.42 -2.64 31.84
C ALA A 375 1.43 -3.75 30.78
N VAL A 376 1.20 -4.99 31.19
CA VAL A 376 1.01 -6.12 30.27
C VAL A 376 -0.46 -6.47 30.29
N TYR A 377 -1.06 -6.49 29.12
CA TYR A 377 -2.47 -6.80 28.91
C TYR A 377 -2.61 -8.12 28.17
N ASP A 378 -3.66 -8.87 28.50
CA ASP A 378 -4.20 -9.90 27.63
C ASP A 378 -5.37 -9.28 26.87
N VAL A 379 -5.23 -9.12 25.56
CA VAL A 379 -6.19 -8.41 24.70
C VAL A 379 -6.86 -9.42 23.78
N GLU A 380 -8.19 -9.40 23.75
CA GLU A 380 -8.99 -10.29 22.91
C GLU A 380 -8.55 -10.17 21.44
N GLY A 381 -8.26 -11.31 20.81
CA GLY A 381 -7.78 -11.37 19.42
C GLY A 381 -6.28 -11.07 19.22
N GLN A 382 -5.54 -10.64 20.24
CA GLN A 382 -4.11 -10.30 20.13
C GLN A 382 -3.22 -11.04 21.13
N GLY A 383 -3.81 -11.60 22.18
CA GLY A 383 -3.08 -12.24 23.26
C GLY A 383 -2.32 -11.22 24.11
N ARG A 384 -1.12 -11.59 24.58
CA ARG A 384 -0.34 -10.75 25.49
C ARG A 384 0.37 -9.62 24.76
N VAL A 385 -0.01 -8.38 25.10
CA VAL A 385 0.64 -7.16 24.63
C VAL A 385 1.25 -6.38 25.78
N THR A 386 2.34 -5.67 25.51
CA THR A 386 3.05 -4.86 26.52
C THR A 386 2.94 -3.38 26.16
N TRP A 387 2.46 -2.57 27.09
CA TRP A 387 2.36 -1.14 26.97
C TRP A 387 3.34 -0.49 27.94
N VAL A 388 4.10 0.48 27.44
CA VAL A 388 5.12 1.20 28.21
C VAL A 388 4.76 2.67 28.22
N TYR A 389 4.65 3.24 29.41
CA TYR A 389 4.44 4.66 29.64
C TYR A 389 5.74 5.27 30.19
N ASP A 390 6.42 6.05 29.37
CA ASP A 390 7.60 6.81 29.74
C ASP A 390 7.19 8.24 30.10
N ILE A 391 7.39 8.59 31.36
CA ILE A 391 7.09 9.91 31.94
C ILE A 391 8.42 10.65 32.06
N ALA A 392 8.65 11.62 31.18
CA ALA A 392 9.86 12.44 31.22
C ALA A 392 9.93 13.26 32.52
N PRO A 393 11.11 13.75 32.93
CA PRO A 393 11.23 14.66 34.07
C PRO A 393 10.33 15.91 33.97
N SER A 394 10.04 16.37 32.74
CA SER A 394 9.11 17.48 32.45
C SER A 394 7.63 17.14 32.63
N GLY A 395 7.29 15.87 32.83
CA GLY A 395 5.91 15.41 32.90
C GLY A 395 5.31 15.06 31.54
N VAL A 396 6.02 15.25 30.43
CA VAL A 396 5.59 14.76 29.11
C VAL A 396 5.45 13.24 29.16
N LEU A 397 4.26 12.76 28.84
CA LEU A 397 3.93 11.36 28.79
C LEU A 397 4.11 10.83 27.37
N THR A 398 4.83 9.72 27.25
CA THR A 398 4.95 8.95 26.01
C THR A 398 4.42 7.55 26.24
N LEU A 399 3.52 7.09 25.38
CA LEU A 399 3.00 5.74 25.35
C LEU A 399 3.64 4.99 24.18
N THR A 400 4.29 3.88 24.45
CA THR A 400 4.60 2.85 23.47
C THR A 400 3.59 1.72 23.62
N ALA A 401 2.67 1.59 22.66
CA ALA A 401 1.66 0.55 22.64
C ALA A 401 2.16 -0.64 21.81
N GLY A 402 2.34 -1.79 22.46
CA GLY A 402 2.59 -3.05 21.77
C GLY A 402 1.29 -3.68 21.28
N GLY A 403 1.40 -4.46 20.21
CA GLY A 403 0.25 -5.13 19.57
C GLY A 403 -0.24 -4.37 18.33
N GLY A 404 -1.38 -4.80 17.79
CA GLY A 404 -2.04 -4.17 16.63
C GLY A 404 -3.44 -3.65 16.95
N SER A 405 -3.77 -3.47 18.24
CA SER A 405 -5.07 -2.97 18.68
C SER A 405 -5.09 -1.47 18.56
N ASP A 406 -6.19 -0.93 18.07
CA ASP A 406 -6.41 0.51 18.12
C ASP A 406 -6.37 1.00 19.58
N ILE A 407 -6.03 2.26 19.75
CA ILE A 407 -5.93 2.91 21.04
C ILE A 407 -7.10 3.85 21.17
N LEU A 408 -7.94 3.65 22.18
CA LEU A 408 -8.95 4.64 22.55
C LEU A 408 -8.29 5.68 23.45
N VAL A 409 -8.35 6.94 23.04
CA VAL A 409 -7.88 8.10 23.80
C VAL A 409 -9.09 8.98 24.16
N SER A 410 -9.40 9.06 25.46
CA SER A 410 -10.42 9.94 26.02
C SER A 410 -9.76 11.14 26.67
N LEU A 411 -9.82 12.29 26.01
CA LEU A 411 -9.37 13.57 26.57
C LEU A 411 -10.35 14.07 27.63
N SER A 412 -9.89 14.98 28.49
CA SER A 412 -10.77 15.65 29.45
C SER A 412 -11.96 16.32 28.76
N PRO A 413 -13.17 16.30 29.34
CA PRO A 413 -14.34 17.04 28.86
C PRO A 413 -14.13 18.56 28.76
N ARG A 414 -13.04 19.11 29.31
CA ARG A 414 -12.66 20.52 29.18
C ARG A 414 -12.14 20.89 27.80
N PHE A 415 -11.70 19.90 27.03
CA PHE A 415 -11.30 20.10 25.65
C PHE A 415 -12.53 20.30 24.75
N GLU A 416 -12.39 21.23 23.82
CA GLU A 416 -13.21 21.26 22.62
C GLU A 416 -13.02 19.97 21.80
N GLN A 417 -13.85 19.79 20.76
CA GLN A 417 -13.74 18.60 19.92
C GLN A 417 -12.32 18.47 19.34
N PRO A 418 -11.64 17.33 19.55
CA PRO A 418 -10.28 17.14 19.07
C PRO A 418 -10.21 17.34 17.56
N GLN A 419 -9.24 18.14 17.13
CA GLN A 419 -8.95 18.37 15.72
C GLN A 419 -7.92 17.35 15.25
N VAL A 420 -8.31 16.57 14.25
CA VAL A 420 -7.41 15.64 13.55
C VAL A 420 -6.74 16.42 12.42
N LEU A 421 -5.41 16.51 12.46
CA LEU A 421 -4.63 17.30 11.52
C LEU A 421 -3.67 16.36 10.77
N ALA A 422 -3.89 16.16 9.46
CA ALA A 422 -2.81 15.82 8.53
C ALA A 422 -2.15 17.15 8.13
N GLN A 423 -0.83 17.17 7.98
CA GLN A 423 -0.09 18.43 8.04
C GLN A 423 -0.58 19.48 7.02
N GLY A 424 -0.94 20.66 7.53
CA GLY A 424 -0.70 21.98 6.96
C GLY A 424 -0.29 22.91 8.11
N PHE A 425 0.94 23.47 8.09
CA PHE A 425 1.48 24.31 9.18
C PHE A 425 1.41 25.82 8.90
N THR A 426 0.71 26.25 7.86
CA THR A 426 0.57 27.68 7.52
C THR A 426 -0.86 28.11 7.18
N GLY A 427 -1.86 27.27 7.43
CA GLY A 427 -3.25 27.54 7.09
C GLY A 427 -4.24 26.87 8.04
N THR A 428 -5.44 27.43 8.12
CA THR A 428 -6.56 27.02 8.99
C THR A 428 -7.29 25.75 8.53
N ASP A 429 -6.68 24.93 7.67
CA ASP A 429 -7.40 23.80 7.07
C ASP A 429 -7.46 22.63 8.06
N THR A 430 -8.68 22.42 8.58
CA THR A 430 -9.04 21.35 9.51
C THR A 430 -9.70 20.22 8.71
N LEU A 431 -9.33 18.96 8.93
CA LEU A 431 -9.94 17.78 8.28
C LEU A 431 -11.37 17.46 8.78
N THR A 432 -12.13 18.46 9.26
CA THR A 432 -13.39 18.28 9.99
C THR A 432 -14.56 17.73 9.16
N THR A 433 -14.40 17.49 7.86
CA THR A 433 -15.49 17.01 6.99
C THR A 433 -15.08 15.76 6.21
N LEU A 434 -14.83 14.65 6.91
CA LEU A 434 -14.77 13.32 6.28
C LEU A 434 -15.76 12.38 6.98
N PRO A 435 -16.99 12.27 6.46
CA PRO A 435 -17.97 11.33 7.01
C PRO A 435 -17.58 9.86 6.79
N ASP A 436 -16.76 9.53 5.77
CA ASP A 436 -16.60 8.14 5.30
C ASP A 436 -15.17 7.66 5.00
N ARG A 437 -14.11 8.36 5.47
CA ARG A 437 -12.71 7.89 5.27
C ARG A 437 -11.89 7.98 6.55
N ARG A 438 -10.87 7.12 6.64
CA ARG A 438 -9.94 6.99 7.77
C ARG A 438 -8.76 7.96 7.60
N PRO A 439 -8.80 9.22 8.08
CA PRO A 439 -7.69 10.16 7.86
C PRO A 439 -6.41 9.68 8.53
N ARG A 440 -5.30 9.63 7.79
CA ARG A 440 -3.97 9.38 8.38
C ARG A 440 -3.40 10.71 8.86
N ALA A 441 -3.22 10.83 10.17
CA ALA A 441 -2.70 11.99 10.85
C ALA A 441 -1.34 11.70 11.51
N TYR A 442 -0.63 12.78 11.82
CA TYR A 442 0.56 12.76 12.67
C TYR A 442 0.32 13.52 13.98
N LEU A 443 -0.78 14.27 14.02
CA LEU A 443 -1.10 15.22 15.07
C LEU A 443 -2.61 15.20 15.33
N VAL A 444 -2.96 15.06 16.60
CA VAL A 444 -4.31 15.38 17.10
C VAL A 444 -4.15 16.51 18.09
N ARG A 445 -4.92 17.59 17.92
CA ARG A 445 -4.90 18.74 18.82
C ARG A 445 -6.19 18.80 19.62
N GLY A 446 -6.06 18.98 20.92
CA GLY A 446 -7.16 19.39 21.79
C GLY A 446 -6.83 20.74 22.39
N THR A 447 -7.77 21.68 22.35
CA THR A 447 -7.68 22.99 23.01
C THR A 447 -8.82 23.17 24.01
N GLU A 448 -8.53 23.72 25.18
CA GLU A 448 -9.52 24.24 26.13
C GLU A 448 -9.94 25.66 25.70
N ALA A 449 -11.07 26.14 26.21
CA ALA A 449 -11.60 27.48 25.91
C ALA A 449 -10.66 28.64 26.28
N ASN A 450 -9.67 28.41 27.17
CA ASN A 450 -8.68 29.39 27.58
C ASN A 450 -7.44 29.44 26.65
N GLY A 451 -7.43 28.64 25.57
CA GLY A 451 -6.32 28.58 24.60
C GLY A 451 -5.19 27.62 24.98
N HIS A 452 -5.19 27.06 26.19
CA HIS A 452 -4.25 25.99 26.54
C HIS A 452 -4.69 24.67 25.91
N GLY A 453 -3.74 23.77 25.69
CA GLY A 453 -4.12 22.43 25.27
C GLY A 453 -2.95 21.49 25.05
N ILE A 454 -3.23 20.42 24.30
CA ILE A 454 -2.28 19.36 24.04
C ILE A 454 -2.23 18.98 22.57
N GLU A 455 -1.09 18.45 22.20
CA GLU A 455 -0.84 17.78 20.94
C GLU A 455 -0.50 16.32 21.22
N VAL A 456 -1.22 15.43 20.57
CA VAL A 456 -0.89 14.01 20.52
C VAL A 456 -0.14 13.77 19.21
N MET A 457 1.15 13.46 19.32
CA MET A 457 2.04 13.28 18.16
C MET A 457 2.66 11.90 18.15
N GLY A 458 2.79 11.31 16.95
CA GLY A 458 3.51 10.07 16.72
C GLY A 458 4.68 10.27 15.74
N PRO A 459 5.76 9.47 15.84
CA PRO A 459 6.88 9.52 14.88
C PRO A 459 6.53 8.89 13.52
N ARG A 460 5.33 8.31 13.39
CA ARG A 460 4.80 7.63 12.20
C ARG A 460 3.32 8.01 12.03
N PRO A 461 2.81 8.01 10.79
CA PRO A 461 1.39 8.28 10.55
C PRO A 461 0.50 7.23 11.21
N PHE A 462 -0.60 7.69 11.80
CA PHE A 462 -1.65 6.87 12.41
C PHE A 462 -3.01 7.35 11.94
N THR A 463 -4.02 6.48 11.91
CA THR A 463 -5.38 6.95 11.63
C THR A 463 -6.02 7.43 12.93
N ALA A 464 -6.55 8.64 12.93
CA ALA A 464 -7.32 9.17 14.06
C ALA A 464 -8.79 9.33 13.66
N LEU A 465 -9.66 8.49 14.22
CA LEU A 465 -11.11 8.59 14.03
C LEU A 465 -11.72 9.34 15.20
N LYS A 466 -12.62 10.27 14.90
CA LYS A 466 -13.48 10.87 15.91
C LYS A 466 -14.46 9.81 16.41
N ALA A 467 -14.44 9.54 17.71
CA ALA A 467 -15.41 8.63 18.32
C ALA A 467 -16.76 9.34 18.53
N PRO A 468 -17.86 8.61 18.81
CA PRO A 468 -19.17 9.22 19.04
C PRO A 468 -19.20 10.24 20.19
N ALA A 469 -18.31 10.09 21.18
CA ALA A 469 -18.16 11.06 22.27
C ALA A 469 -17.27 12.24 21.86
N THR A 470 -17.62 13.45 22.29
CA THR A 470 -17.01 14.71 21.82
C THR A 470 -15.52 14.85 22.11
N THR A 471 -14.97 14.14 23.11
CA THR A 471 -13.56 14.23 23.53
C THR A 471 -12.76 12.95 23.32
N GLN A 472 -13.31 12.00 22.56
CA GLN A 472 -12.66 10.72 22.27
C GLN A 472 -12.15 10.63 20.85
N VAL A 473 -10.96 10.05 20.72
CA VAL A 473 -10.33 9.73 19.44
C VAL A 473 -9.87 8.27 19.48
N ILE A 474 -10.18 7.52 18.43
CA ILE A 474 -9.67 6.17 18.21
C ILE A 474 -8.45 6.30 17.31
N VAL A 475 -7.30 5.84 17.80
CA VAL A 475 -6.03 5.85 17.07
C VAL A 475 -5.75 4.44 16.55
N HIS A 476 -5.87 4.25 15.25
CA HIS A 476 -5.44 3.01 14.58
C HIS A 476 -3.96 3.12 14.16
N HIS A 477 -3.20 2.06 14.38
CA HIS A 477 -1.81 1.97 13.99
C HIS A 477 -1.42 0.57 13.51
N ASP A 478 -0.55 0.50 12.50
CA ASP A 478 -0.04 -0.77 11.98
C ASP A 478 1.37 -1.11 12.50
N ALA A 479 1.94 -0.23 13.33
CA ALA A 479 3.27 -0.39 13.89
C ALA A 479 3.26 -1.32 15.12
N LYS A 480 4.17 -2.31 15.14
CA LYS A 480 4.37 -3.21 16.30
C LYS A 480 4.78 -2.49 17.58
N ASP A 481 5.51 -1.38 17.43
CA ASP A 481 5.95 -0.50 18.52
C ASP A 481 5.49 0.93 18.17
N PHE A 482 4.18 1.17 18.30
CA PHE A 482 3.61 2.48 18.01
C PHE A 482 3.80 3.42 19.20
N GLU A 483 4.14 4.67 18.93
CA GLU A 483 4.48 5.65 19.95
C GLU A 483 3.60 6.90 19.83
N LEU A 484 3.03 7.33 20.95
CA LEU A 484 2.30 8.59 21.08
C LEU A 484 2.90 9.42 22.21
N SER A 485 3.19 10.69 21.93
CA SER A 485 3.49 11.68 22.97
C SER A 485 2.37 12.67 23.17
N PHE A 486 2.11 12.99 24.43
CA PHE A 486 1.20 14.03 24.87
C PHE A 486 2.03 15.26 25.23
N LEU A 487 2.03 16.24 24.33
CA LEU A 487 2.84 17.45 24.41
C LEU A 487 1.95 18.65 24.75
N PRO A 488 2.41 19.59 25.59
CA PRO A 488 1.68 20.84 25.77
C PRO A 488 1.73 21.65 24.47
N LEU A 489 0.64 22.34 24.12
CA LEU A 489 0.69 23.38 23.11
C LEU A 489 1.59 24.52 23.61
N THR A 490 2.64 24.84 22.88
CA THR A 490 3.38 26.10 23.06
C THR A 490 2.49 27.24 22.59
N LEU A 491 2.11 28.15 23.50
CA LEU A 491 1.58 29.46 23.15
C LEU A 491 2.62 30.28 22.39
#